data_AF-A0A9W4TYJ7-F1
#
_entry.id   AF-A0A9W4TYJ7-F1
#
_cell.length_a   1.000
_cell.length_b   1.000
_cell.length_c   1.000
_cell.angle_alpha   90.00
_cell.angle_beta   90.00
_cell.angle_gamma   90.00
#
_symmetry.space_group_name_H-M   'P 1'
#
loop_
_entity.id
_entity.type
_entity.pdbx_description
1 polymer ?
#
loop_
_entity_poly.entity_id
_entity_poly.type
_entity_poly.pdbx_seq_one_letter_code
_entity_poly.pdbx_strand_id
1 'polypeptide(L)'
;MLALYYLKNHSVISAFWLGLAIHFKIYPIIYLPSILLTIRDRPLINLPVLKLVNLRNLLYLIVTVSTLAGINYIMYLQYGFEFLDHSYLYHLVRLDHRHNFSIYNMALYYKSALTSIDTFDIEKIVFIPQLALSAIIVPLVLARVDLLSSLFIQTFIFVTFNKVMTSQYFIWFLIFLPHYLSKSRLTTTNKRIGILLLVLWIGSQSSWLYFAYQIELELYSPEGLRIDGRRWNELRNFNCKINTHPNLSDGSSYIEQGNTKIICTVQGPMEPISKSQSNPEKARIEINLTITNFATFERKKRNKNEKRIIELRNLLEKTFDQSIMTHLYPKTSIIINVQVLSQDGGMLSAVTNAITLAIIDAGISMYDYVSAISCGLYDNTPILDLNNLEENEMPCLTLGVIGKSEKLALLLFEDKLPLDYLENLLSIGIAGSHRIKDLMDSEIRKHGNLRASKLK
;
A
#
# COMPACT_ATOMS: atom_id res chain seq x y z
N MET A 1 11.11 -28.69 -13.24
CA MET A 1 10.98 -30.16 -13.52
C MET A 1 11.24 -30.51 -14.98
N LEU A 2 10.61 -29.86 -15.97
CA LEU A 2 10.86 -30.16 -17.40
C LEU A 2 12.33 -30.07 -17.81
N ALA A 3 13.05 -29.03 -17.36
CA ALA A 3 14.50 -28.94 -17.56
C ALA A 3 15.24 -30.20 -17.05
N LEU A 4 14.95 -30.64 -15.82
CA LEU A 4 15.57 -31.84 -15.23
C LEU A 4 15.20 -33.13 -15.96
N TYR A 5 13.97 -33.23 -16.47
CA TYR A 5 13.51 -34.39 -17.25
C TYR A 5 14.30 -34.54 -18.55
N TYR A 6 14.44 -33.45 -19.31
CA TYR A 6 15.17 -33.45 -20.58
C TYR A 6 16.69 -33.49 -20.42
N LEU A 7 17.24 -33.22 -19.23
CA LEU A 7 18.69 -33.17 -19.00
C LEU A 7 19.41 -34.47 -19.37
N LYS A 8 18.78 -35.65 -19.22
CA LYS A 8 19.40 -36.95 -19.52
C LYS A 8 19.58 -37.21 -21.02
N ASN A 9 18.62 -36.80 -21.85
CA ASN A 9 18.56 -37.20 -23.27
C ASN A 9 18.73 -36.01 -24.24
N HIS A 10 18.33 -34.80 -23.85
CA HIS A 10 18.31 -33.62 -24.71
C HIS A 10 18.76 -32.35 -23.95
N SER A 11 20.07 -32.13 -23.87
CA SER A 11 20.67 -30.99 -23.15
C SER A 11 20.19 -29.62 -23.67
N VAL A 12 19.96 -29.49 -24.98
CA VAL A 12 19.47 -28.24 -25.61
C VAL A 12 18.06 -27.89 -25.14
N ILE A 13 17.15 -28.88 -25.15
CA ILE A 13 15.77 -28.71 -24.72
C ILE A 13 15.73 -28.42 -23.21
N SER A 14 16.60 -29.08 -22.43
CA SER A 14 16.78 -28.79 -21.01
C SER A 14 17.22 -27.34 -20.76
N ALA A 15 18.21 -26.84 -21.51
CA ALA A 15 18.69 -25.47 -21.41
C ALA A 15 17.61 -24.44 -21.74
N PHE A 16 16.80 -24.70 -22.78
CA PHE A 16 15.66 -23.85 -23.12
C PHE A 16 14.64 -23.75 -21.98
N TRP A 17 14.23 -24.88 -21.40
CA TRP A 17 13.29 -24.90 -20.28
C TRP A 17 13.88 -24.24 -19.02
N LEU A 18 15.19 -24.32 -18.80
CA LEU A 18 15.83 -23.63 -17.69
C LEU A 18 15.82 -22.11 -17.89
N GLY A 19 16.15 -21.61 -19.08
CA GLY A 19 16.12 -20.17 -19.37
C GLY A 19 14.72 -19.58 -19.23
N LEU A 20 13.70 -20.31 -19.72
CA LEU A 20 12.29 -19.95 -19.56
C LEU A 20 11.86 -19.95 -18.07
N ALA A 21 12.33 -20.92 -17.27
CA ALA A 21 12.06 -20.93 -15.83
C ALA A 21 12.68 -19.74 -15.10
N ILE A 22 13.91 -19.35 -15.47
CA ILE A 22 14.61 -18.18 -14.90
C ILE A 22 13.89 -16.87 -15.25
N HIS A 23 13.31 -16.78 -16.44
CA HIS A 23 12.52 -15.61 -16.85
C HIS A 23 11.29 -15.41 -15.95
N PHE A 24 10.51 -16.47 -15.67
CA PHE A 24 9.33 -16.36 -14.83
C PHE A 24 9.63 -16.14 -13.35
N LYS A 25 10.72 -16.74 -12.86
CA LYS A 25 11.22 -16.52 -11.50
C LYS A 25 12.73 -16.57 -11.54
N ILE A 26 13.42 -15.61 -10.94
CA ILE A 26 14.88 -15.47 -11.05
C ILE A 26 15.64 -16.59 -10.33
N TYR A 27 15.13 -17.07 -9.19
CA TYR A 27 15.86 -17.97 -8.30
C TYR A 27 16.38 -19.30 -8.91
N PRO A 28 15.76 -19.94 -9.93
CA PRO A 28 16.30 -21.13 -10.58
C PRO A 28 17.66 -20.93 -11.25
N ILE A 29 18.13 -19.68 -11.38
CA ILE A 29 19.48 -19.37 -11.85
C ILE A 29 20.55 -20.05 -11.01
N ILE A 30 20.28 -20.25 -9.71
CA ILE A 30 21.22 -20.93 -8.80
C ILE A 30 21.48 -22.37 -9.27
N TYR A 31 20.52 -23.04 -9.92
CA TYR A 31 20.68 -24.44 -10.35
C TYR A 31 21.69 -24.62 -11.47
N LEU A 32 22.05 -23.56 -12.20
CA LEU A 32 22.92 -23.62 -13.37
C LEU A 32 24.30 -24.24 -13.02
N PRO A 33 25.04 -23.78 -11.99
CA PRO A 33 26.24 -24.46 -11.49
C PRO A 33 26.08 -25.96 -11.22
N SER A 34 25.02 -26.36 -10.51
CA SER A 34 24.75 -27.77 -10.18
C SER A 34 24.53 -28.61 -11.44
N ILE A 35 23.77 -28.09 -12.40
CA ILE A 35 23.49 -28.77 -13.66
C ILE A 35 24.78 -28.90 -14.51
N LEU A 36 25.54 -27.82 -14.67
CA LEU A 36 26.78 -27.82 -15.46
C LEU A 36 27.83 -28.79 -14.90
N LEU A 37 27.92 -28.94 -13.57
CA LEU A 37 28.81 -29.91 -12.92
C LEU A 37 28.40 -31.37 -13.14
N THR A 38 27.12 -31.64 -13.47
CA THR A 38 26.61 -33.00 -13.71
C THR A 38 26.74 -33.47 -15.15
N ILE A 39 26.80 -32.55 -16.11
CA ILE A 39 26.96 -32.89 -17.53
C ILE A 39 28.39 -33.40 -17.73
N ARG A 40 28.53 -34.72 -17.91
CA ARG A 40 29.81 -35.37 -18.20
C ARG A 40 30.10 -35.27 -19.70
N ASP A 41 31.19 -34.61 -20.05
CA ASP A 41 31.73 -34.58 -21.41
C ASP A 41 33.26 -34.37 -21.37
N ARG A 42 33.94 -34.53 -22.52
CA ARG A 42 35.39 -34.34 -22.61
C ARG A 42 35.74 -32.86 -22.42
N PRO A 43 36.66 -32.53 -21.49
CA PRO A 43 37.10 -31.15 -21.29
C PRO A 43 37.94 -30.64 -22.45
N LEU A 44 37.69 -29.38 -22.85
CA LEU A 44 38.49 -28.67 -23.84
C LEU A 44 39.86 -28.30 -23.27
N ILE A 45 39.94 -28.05 -21.96
CA ILE A 45 41.16 -27.64 -21.26
C ILE A 45 41.37 -28.56 -20.06
N ASN A 46 42.54 -29.20 -19.99
CA ASN A 46 42.84 -30.23 -18.98
C ASN A 46 43.45 -29.63 -17.70
N LEU A 47 42.83 -28.59 -17.13
CA LEU A 47 43.21 -27.98 -15.85
C LEU A 47 42.10 -28.23 -14.81
N PRO A 48 42.41 -28.47 -13.52
CA PRO A 48 41.46 -28.99 -12.52
C PRO A 48 40.19 -28.14 -12.35
N VAL A 49 40.28 -26.80 -12.46
CA VAL A 49 39.14 -25.88 -12.37
C VAL A 49 38.44 -25.68 -13.73
N LEU A 50 39.18 -25.74 -14.83
CA LEU A 50 38.67 -25.56 -16.20
C LEU A 50 38.13 -26.85 -16.83
N LYS A 51 38.13 -27.97 -16.09
CA LYS A 51 37.45 -29.24 -16.48
C LYS A 51 35.94 -29.08 -16.70
N LEU A 52 35.37 -27.94 -16.32
CA LEU A 52 33.98 -27.54 -16.58
C LEU A 52 33.75 -27.02 -18.00
N VAL A 53 34.81 -26.62 -18.71
CA VAL A 53 34.74 -26.04 -20.05
C VAL A 53 34.67 -27.17 -21.07
N ASN A 54 33.43 -27.56 -21.38
CA ASN A 54 33.09 -28.59 -22.36
C ASN A 54 32.16 -27.99 -23.41
N LEU A 55 32.20 -28.51 -24.64
CA LEU A 55 31.35 -28.00 -25.72
C LEU A 55 29.85 -28.08 -25.37
N ARG A 56 29.44 -29.18 -24.70
CA ARG A 56 28.06 -29.33 -24.18
C ARG A 56 27.71 -28.31 -23.09
N ASN A 57 28.63 -27.99 -22.19
CA ASN A 57 28.40 -27.00 -21.14
C ASN A 57 28.31 -25.58 -21.70
N LEU A 58 29.17 -25.25 -22.67
CA LEU A 58 29.13 -23.98 -23.37
C LEU A 58 27.83 -23.84 -24.15
N LEU A 59 27.42 -24.87 -24.88
CA LEU A 59 26.15 -24.88 -25.61
C LEU A 59 24.95 -24.77 -24.67
N TYR A 60 24.96 -25.48 -23.54
CA TYR A 60 23.92 -25.38 -22.52
C TYR A 60 23.80 -23.95 -21.97
N LEU A 61 24.94 -23.32 -21.66
CA LEU A 61 25.00 -21.95 -21.17
C LEU A 61 24.49 -20.95 -22.22
N ILE A 62 24.96 -21.06 -23.47
CA ILE A 62 24.56 -20.19 -24.58
C ILE A 62 23.05 -20.27 -24.79
N VAL A 63 22.47 -21.47 -24.84
CA VAL A 63 21.02 -21.65 -25.04
C VAL A 63 20.22 -21.11 -23.86
N THR A 64 20.68 -21.31 -22.62
CA THR A 64 20.02 -20.78 -21.42
C THR A 64 20.04 -19.24 -21.42
N VAL A 65 21.18 -18.63 -21.74
CA VAL A 65 21.34 -17.17 -21.76
C VAL A 65 20.59 -16.55 -22.94
N SER A 66 20.64 -17.16 -24.13
CA SER A 66 19.94 -16.63 -25.31
C SER A 66 18.43 -16.67 -25.16
N THR A 67 17.89 -17.72 -24.55
CA THR A 67 16.45 -17.83 -24.26
C THR A 67 16.00 -16.81 -23.22
N LEU A 68 16.76 -16.64 -22.13
CA LEU A 68 16.48 -15.62 -21.12
C LEU A 68 16.55 -14.20 -21.71
N ALA A 69 17.61 -13.89 -22.46
CA ALA A 69 17.81 -12.58 -23.08
C ALA A 69 16.74 -12.28 -24.13
N GLY A 70 16.39 -13.25 -24.97
CA GLY A 70 15.36 -13.10 -25.99
C GLY A 70 13.98 -12.80 -25.41
N ILE A 71 13.54 -13.56 -24.40
CA ILE A 71 12.23 -13.35 -23.78
C ILE A 71 12.19 -12.03 -22.99
N ASN A 72 13.25 -11.71 -22.23
CA ASN A 72 13.35 -10.43 -21.52
C ASN A 72 13.34 -9.23 -22.49
N TYR A 73 13.99 -9.36 -23.64
CA TYR A 73 13.99 -8.32 -24.67
C TYR A 73 12.58 -8.10 -25.24
N ILE A 74 11.84 -9.17 -25.52
CA ILE A 74 10.44 -9.08 -25.98
C ILE A 74 9.57 -8.37 -24.93
N MET A 75 9.71 -8.72 -23.64
CA MET A 75 8.94 -8.07 -22.57
C MET A 75 9.34 -6.60 -22.38
N TYR A 76 10.63 -6.28 -22.53
CA TYR A 76 11.09 -4.90 -22.49
C TYR A 76 10.54 -4.06 -23.65
N LEU A 77 10.41 -4.62 -24.86
CA LEU A 77 9.79 -3.93 -25.98
C LEU A 77 8.30 -3.62 -25.73
N GLN A 78 7.60 -4.49 -24.98
CA GLN A 78 6.17 -4.30 -24.70
C GLN A 78 5.89 -3.36 -23.52
N TYR A 79 6.69 -3.45 -22.44
CA TYR A 79 6.42 -2.79 -21.16
C TYR A 79 7.46 -1.74 -20.76
N GLY A 80 8.55 -1.60 -21.51
CA GLY A 80 9.61 -0.62 -21.25
C GLY A 80 10.35 -0.84 -19.93
N PHE A 81 10.81 0.26 -19.32
CA PHE A 81 11.61 0.22 -18.09
C PHE A 81 10.83 -0.29 -16.86
N GLU A 82 9.50 -0.13 -16.82
CA GLU A 82 8.65 -0.63 -15.73
C GLU A 82 8.81 -2.14 -15.54
N PHE A 83 8.97 -2.90 -16.63
CA PHE A 83 9.23 -4.33 -16.54
C PHE A 83 10.56 -4.65 -15.86
N LEU A 84 11.63 -3.94 -16.22
CA LEU A 84 12.95 -4.16 -15.61
C LEU A 84 12.97 -3.79 -14.14
N ASP A 85 12.32 -2.67 -13.79
CA ASP A 85 12.25 -2.21 -12.42
C ASP A 85 11.49 -3.21 -11.54
N HIS A 86 10.24 -3.54 -11.88
CA HIS A 86 9.42 -4.43 -11.07
C HIS A 86 9.89 -5.89 -11.10
N SER A 87 10.47 -6.37 -12.20
CA SER A 87 10.89 -7.78 -12.30
C SER A 87 12.26 -8.05 -11.68
N TYR A 88 13.18 -7.08 -11.67
CA TYR A 88 14.57 -7.30 -11.24
C TYR A 88 15.06 -6.27 -10.23
N LEU A 89 15.03 -4.97 -10.56
CA LEU A 89 15.71 -3.94 -9.75
C LEU A 89 15.02 -3.72 -8.39
N TYR A 90 13.69 -3.72 -8.38
CA TYR A 90 12.89 -3.56 -7.18
C TYR A 90 13.23 -4.60 -6.10
N HIS A 91 13.56 -5.83 -6.48
CA HIS A 91 13.94 -6.88 -5.53
C HIS A 91 15.28 -6.61 -4.83
N LEU A 92 16.18 -5.84 -5.44
CA LEU A 92 17.45 -5.46 -4.83
C LEU A 92 17.25 -4.42 -3.71
N VAL A 93 16.32 -3.49 -3.89
CA VAL A 93 16.07 -2.37 -2.95
C VAL A 93 15.00 -2.70 -1.91
N ARG A 94 14.06 -3.61 -2.20
CA ARG A 94 12.93 -3.91 -1.31
C ARG A 94 13.37 -4.35 0.10
N LEU A 95 12.74 -3.75 1.12
CA LEU A 95 12.90 -4.06 2.54
C LEU A 95 11.54 -4.38 3.17
N ASP A 96 11.24 -5.66 3.35
CA ASP A 96 10.10 -6.09 4.15
C ASP A 96 10.59 -6.52 5.54
N HIS A 97 10.08 -5.84 6.56
CA HIS A 97 10.51 -5.94 7.95
C HIS A 97 9.39 -6.46 8.86
N ARG A 98 8.11 -6.19 8.53
CA ARG A 98 6.97 -6.61 9.36
C ARG A 98 6.72 -8.13 9.32
N HIS A 99 6.76 -8.73 8.12
CA HIS A 99 6.42 -10.13 7.91
C HIS A 99 7.58 -10.95 7.36
N ASN A 100 8.74 -10.84 8.01
CA ASN A 100 9.96 -11.47 7.55
C ASN A 100 10.44 -12.58 8.49
N PHE A 101 10.45 -13.81 8.00
CA PHE A 101 11.02 -14.96 8.73
C PHE A 101 12.55 -14.99 8.68
N SER A 102 13.18 -14.09 7.91
CA SER A 102 14.62 -14.11 7.70
C SER A 102 15.38 -14.05 9.01
N ILE A 103 16.53 -14.72 9.05
CA ILE A 103 17.50 -14.64 10.16
C ILE A 103 17.91 -13.18 10.42
N TYR A 104 17.83 -12.33 9.38
CA TYR A 104 18.21 -10.92 9.43
C TYR A 104 17.06 -9.99 9.83
N ASN A 105 15.86 -10.50 10.15
CA ASN A 105 14.67 -9.68 10.40
C ASN A 105 14.93 -8.57 11.45
N MET A 106 15.38 -8.94 12.66
CA MET A 106 15.63 -7.94 13.72
C MET A 106 16.64 -6.86 13.31
N ALA A 107 17.71 -7.23 12.60
CA ALA A 107 18.71 -6.27 12.14
C ALA A 107 18.14 -5.29 11.10
N LEU A 108 17.32 -5.79 10.16
CA LEU A 108 16.64 -4.97 9.16
C LEU A 108 15.57 -4.09 9.79
N TYR A 109 14.82 -4.61 10.78
CA TYR A 109 13.82 -3.86 11.52
C TYR A 109 14.44 -2.67 12.27
N TYR A 110 15.53 -2.90 13.02
CA TYR A 110 16.22 -1.80 13.72
C TYR A 110 16.74 -0.72 12.76
N LYS A 111 17.30 -1.12 11.61
CA LYS A 111 17.75 -0.16 10.59
C LYS A 111 16.58 0.67 10.04
N SER A 112 15.41 0.07 9.82
CA SER A 112 14.23 0.80 9.36
C SER A 112 13.71 1.84 10.37
N ALA A 113 13.89 1.59 11.67
CA ALA A 113 13.48 2.51 12.73
C ALA A 113 14.50 3.64 12.98
N LEU A 114 15.79 3.38 12.72
CA LEU A 114 16.91 4.30 12.97
C LEU A 114 17.33 4.98 11.66
N THR A 115 16.45 5.77 11.05
CA THR A 115 16.68 6.47 9.76
C THR A 115 17.83 7.51 9.79
N SER A 116 18.51 7.72 10.92
CA SER A 116 19.45 8.82 11.15
C SER A 116 20.91 8.43 11.38
N ILE A 117 21.26 7.14 11.36
CA ILE A 117 22.64 6.70 11.63
C ILE A 117 23.18 5.95 10.40
N ASP A 118 24.30 6.45 9.83
CA ASP A 118 25.12 5.79 8.81
C ASP A 118 25.68 4.46 9.35
N THR A 119 24.80 3.46 9.44
CA THR A 119 25.14 2.10 9.82
C THR A 119 25.42 1.29 8.56
N PHE A 120 26.39 0.38 8.65
CA PHE A 120 26.82 -0.53 7.59
C PHE A 120 25.64 -1.10 6.77
N ASP A 121 25.81 -1.20 5.45
CA ASP A 121 24.83 -1.76 4.51
C ASP A 121 24.66 -3.28 4.69
N ILE A 122 24.06 -3.70 5.81
CA ILE A 122 23.77 -5.11 6.15
C ILE A 122 23.03 -5.80 5.00
N GLU A 123 22.11 -5.10 4.35
CA GLU A 123 21.31 -5.60 3.22
C GLU A 123 22.16 -6.14 2.05
N LYS A 124 23.28 -5.48 1.75
CA LYS A 124 24.19 -5.91 0.67
C LYS A 124 25.06 -7.07 1.12
N ILE A 125 25.44 -7.10 2.40
CA ILE A 125 26.27 -8.16 2.98
C ILE A 125 25.51 -9.49 3.05
N VAL A 126 24.20 -9.47 3.30
CA VAL A 126 23.34 -10.67 3.39
C VAL A 126 23.37 -11.52 2.11
N PHE A 127 23.57 -10.92 0.93
CA PHE A 127 23.66 -11.66 -0.33
C PHE A 127 24.92 -12.53 -0.43
N ILE A 128 26.00 -12.18 0.28
CA ILE A 128 27.28 -12.88 0.20
C ILE A 128 27.16 -14.33 0.73
N PRO A 129 26.73 -14.61 1.97
CA PRO A 129 26.60 -15.97 2.45
C PRO A 129 25.55 -16.76 1.66
N GLN A 130 24.46 -16.11 1.24
CA GLN A 130 23.42 -16.73 0.42
C GLN A 130 23.96 -17.24 -0.91
N LEU A 131 24.66 -16.40 -1.68
CA LEU A 131 25.25 -16.78 -2.97
C LEU A 131 26.43 -17.74 -2.80
N ALA A 132 27.29 -17.53 -1.81
CA ALA A 132 28.44 -18.41 -1.57
C ALA A 132 28.00 -19.85 -1.24
N LEU A 133 27.03 -20.02 -0.34
CA LEU A 133 26.55 -21.34 0.05
C LEU A 133 25.72 -21.99 -1.07
N SER A 134 24.74 -21.25 -1.63
CA SER A 134 23.82 -21.82 -2.61
C SER A 134 24.45 -22.00 -3.99
N ALA A 135 25.21 -21.03 -4.53
CA ALA A 135 25.68 -21.07 -5.91
C ALA A 135 27.09 -21.68 -6.08
N ILE A 136 27.89 -21.79 -5.01
CA ILE A 136 29.28 -22.28 -5.10
C ILE A 136 29.47 -23.56 -4.29
N ILE A 137 29.26 -23.53 -2.97
CA ILE A 137 29.63 -24.63 -2.07
C ILE A 137 28.78 -25.88 -2.31
N VAL A 138 27.45 -25.75 -2.31
CA VAL A 138 26.54 -26.89 -2.50
C VAL A 138 26.76 -27.60 -3.85
N PRO A 139 26.83 -26.87 -4.99
CA PRO A 139 27.11 -27.50 -6.28
C PRO A 139 28.41 -28.30 -6.30
N LEU A 140 29.50 -27.78 -5.71
CA LEU A 140 30.80 -28.46 -5.72
C LEU A 140 30.80 -29.76 -4.92
N VAL A 141 30.09 -29.80 -3.78
CA VAL A 141 30.09 -30.95 -2.87
C VAL A 141 29.06 -32.00 -3.28
N LEU A 142 27.83 -31.59 -3.64
CA LEU A 142 26.68 -32.49 -3.75
C LEU A 142 26.26 -32.78 -5.20
N ALA A 143 26.49 -31.88 -6.15
CA ALA A 143 25.90 -32.02 -7.49
C ALA A 143 26.33 -33.31 -8.20
N ARG A 144 27.59 -33.75 -8.00
CA ARG A 144 28.13 -34.97 -8.62
C ARG A 144 27.62 -36.26 -7.98
N VAL A 145 27.06 -36.20 -6.77
CA VAL A 145 26.55 -37.37 -6.04
C VAL A 145 25.07 -37.56 -6.34
N ASP A 146 24.24 -36.54 -6.09
CA ASP A 146 22.81 -36.59 -6.35
C ASP A 146 22.25 -35.20 -6.69
N LEU A 147 21.92 -35.00 -7.97
CA LEU A 147 21.46 -33.71 -8.48
C LEU A 147 20.19 -33.23 -7.78
N LEU A 148 19.16 -34.07 -7.63
CA LEU A 148 17.89 -33.61 -7.03
C LEU A 148 18.05 -33.22 -5.56
N SER A 149 18.85 -33.98 -4.80
CA SER A 149 19.17 -33.63 -3.41
C SER A 149 20.00 -32.35 -3.33
N SER A 150 20.92 -32.14 -4.27
CA SER A 150 21.68 -30.89 -4.40
C SER A 150 20.75 -29.70 -4.64
N LEU A 151 19.78 -29.80 -5.54
CA LEU A 151 18.81 -28.73 -5.84
C LEU A 151 17.89 -28.43 -4.64
N PHE A 152 17.48 -29.45 -3.90
CA PHE A 152 16.73 -29.28 -2.65
C PHE A 152 17.53 -28.47 -1.62
N ILE A 153 18.76 -28.90 -1.30
CA ILE A 153 19.61 -28.22 -0.32
C ILE A 153 19.93 -26.79 -0.79
N GLN A 154 20.17 -26.63 -2.09
CA GLN A 154 20.44 -25.34 -2.69
C GLN A 154 19.27 -24.36 -2.55
N THR A 155 18.04 -24.80 -2.83
CA THR A 155 16.84 -23.97 -2.59
C THR A 155 16.60 -23.69 -1.13
N PHE A 156 16.77 -24.68 -0.27
CA PHE A 156 16.56 -24.53 1.17
C PHE A 156 17.50 -23.47 1.76
N ILE A 157 18.80 -23.53 1.42
CA ILE A 157 19.79 -22.54 1.82
C ILE A 157 19.48 -21.18 1.20
N PHE A 158 19.12 -21.14 -0.08
CA PHE A 158 18.78 -19.88 -0.75
C PHE A 158 17.62 -19.16 -0.08
N VAL A 159 16.58 -19.89 0.33
CA VAL A 159 15.42 -19.33 1.04
C VAL A 159 15.79 -18.92 2.47
N THR A 160 16.52 -19.78 3.20
CA THR A 160 16.88 -19.55 4.62
C THR A 160 17.75 -18.30 4.82
N PHE A 161 18.72 -18.08 3.92
CA PHE A 161 19.63 -16.93 3.98
C PHE A 161 19.17 -15.74 3.13
N ASN A 162 17.92 -15.73 2.65
CA ASN A 162 17.39 -14.59 1.93
C ASN A 162 17.15 -13.41 2.89
N LYS A 163 17.40 -12.18 2.44
CA LYS A 163 17.09 -10.96 3.20
C LYS A 163 15.61 -10.81 3.52
N VAL A 164 14.74 -11.24 2.61
CA VAL A 164 13.27 -11.20 2.76
C VAL A 164 12.75 -12.60 2.52
N MET A 165 12.12 -13.18 3.55
CA MET A 165 11.53 -14.51 3.51
C MET A 165 10.10 -14.45 4.05
N THR A 166 9.14 -14.61 3.15
CA THR A 166 7.71 -14.78 3.49
C THR A 166 7.35 -16.27 3.46
N SER A 167 6.21 -16.64 4.06
CA SER A 167 5.75 -18.04 4.13
C SER A 167 5.60 -18.69 2.75
N GLN A 168 5.29 -17.91 1.70
CA GLN A 168 5.17 -18.37 0.32
C GLN A 168 6.47 -18.99 -0.22
N TYR A 169 7.64 -18.58 0.29
CA TYR A 169 8.93 -19.06 -0.21
C TYR A 169 9.19 -20.52 0.18
N PHE A 170 8.52 -21.03 1.22
CA PHE A 170 8.64 -22.42 1.62
C PHE A 170 8.22 -23.39 0.51
N ILE A 171 7.28 -22.98 -0.35
CA ILE A 171 6.83 -23.77 -1.51
C ILE A 171 8.00 -24.12 -2.45
N TRP A 172 9.05 -23.30 -2.51
CA TRP A 172 10.11 -23.43 -3.51
C TRP A 172 10.95 -24.69 -3.30
N PHE A 173 11.26 -25.05 -2.06
CA PHE A 173 12.00 -26.28 -1.75
C PHE A 173 11.06 -27.47 -1.48
N LEU A 174 9.80 -27.23 -1.10
CA LEU A 174 8.80 -28.29 -0.91
C LEU A 174 8.58 -29.13 -2.17
N ILE A 175 8.80 -28.57 -3.37
CA ILE A 175 8.72 -29.29 -4.65
C ILE A 175 9.71 -30.46 -4.72
N PHE A 176 10.90 -30.33 -4.10
CA PHE A 176 11.91 -31.40 -4.09
C PHE A 176 11.84 -32.29 -2.84
N LEU A 177 11.11 -31.86 -1.80
CA LEU A 177 11.03 -32.54 -0.52
C LEU A 177 10.54 -34.00 -0.64
N PRO A 178 9.50 -34.36 -1.43
CA PRO A 178 9.08 -35.76 -1.56
C PRO A 178 10.18 -36.69 -2.08
N HIS A 179 10.98 -36.22 -3.04
CA HIS A 179 12.08 -37.01 -3.60
C HIS A 179 13.24 -37.17 -2.61
N TYR A 180 13.53 -36.14 -1.83
CA TYR A 180 14.52 -36.22 -0.77
C TYR A 180 14.06 -37.16 0.37
N LEU A 181 12.80 -37.04 0.78
CA LEU A 181 12.19 -37.86 1.83
C LEU A 181 12.10 -39.33 1.44
N SER A 182 11.88 -39.66 0.16
CA SER A 182 11.86 -41.07 -0.29
C SER A 182 13.21 -41.77 -0.14
N LYS A 183 14.32 -41.02 -0.20
CA LYS A 183 15.70 -41.53 -0.02
C LYS A 183 16.20 -41.42 1.43
N SER A 184 15.48 -40.69 2.29
CA SER A 184 15.92 -40.37 3.64
C SER A 184 15.63 -41.48 4.64
N ARG A 185 16.50 -41.60 5.65
CA ARG A 185 16.28 -42.47 6.82
C ARG A 185 15.15 -41.97 7.73
N LEU A 186 14.70 -40.72 7.56
CA LEU A 186 13.65 -40.09 8.36
C LEU A 186 12.27 -40.72 8.13
N THR A 187 11.99 -41.26 6.94
CA THR A 187 10.71 -41.88 6.59
C THR A 187 10.71 -43.39 6.82
N THR A 188 11.88 -44.02 6.76
CA THR A 188 12.04 -45.49 6.84
C THR A 188 12.37 -45.94 8.26
N THR A 189 13.56 -45.62 8.76
CA THR A 189 14.10 -46.12 10.05
C THR A 189 13.68 -45.25 11.23
N ASN A 190 13.70 -43.92 11.07
CA ASN A 190 13.56 -42.96 12.18
C ASN A 190 12.26 -42.15 12.10
N LYS A 191 11.12 -42.82 11.89
CA LYS A 191 9.81 -42.16 11.70
C LYS A 191 9.44 -41.18 12.82
N ARG A 192 9.77 -41.51 14.08
CA ARG A 192 9.50 -40.63 15.23
C ARG A 192 10.23 -39.29 15.13
N ILE A 193 11.49 -39.30 14.69
CA ILE A 193 12.28 -38.08 14.48
C ILE A 193 11.71 -37.27 13.30
N GLY A 194 11.31 -37.95 12.21
CA GLY A 194 10.68 -37.30 11.07
C GLY A 194 9.37 -36.57 11.44
N ILE A 195 8.50 -37.22 12.22
CA ILE A 195 7.26 -36.61 12.72
C ILE A 195 7.57 -35.45 13.67
N LEU A 196 8.52 -35.61 14.59
CA LEU A 196 8.93 -34.54 15.50
C LEU A 196 9.41 -33.29 14.74
N LEU A 197 10.27 -33.47 13.72
CA LEU A 197 10.75 -32.35 12.89
C LEU A 197 9.61 -31.66 12.13
N LEU A 198 8.64 -32.43 11.63
CA LEU A 198 7.47 -31.87 10.96
C LEU A 198 6.59 -31.07 11.92
N VAL A 199 6.36 -31.59 13.12
CA VAL A 199 5.60 -30.88 14.17
C VAL A 199 6.33 -29.61 14.60
N LEU A 200 7.64 -29.66 14.81
CA LEU A 200 8.44 -28.47 15.14
C LEU A 200 8.42 -27.44 14.01
N TRP A 201 8.51 -27.88 12.75
CA TRP A 201 8.45 -26.99 11.59
C TRP A 201 7.10 -26.28 11.49
N ILE A 202 5.98 -27.02 11.53
CA ILE A 202 4.63 -26.44 11.51
C ILE A 202 4.40 -25.56 12.74
N GLY A 203 4.76 -26.04 13.94
CA GLY A 203 4.57 -25.30 15.19
C GLY A 203 5.32 -23.98 15.22
N SER A 204 6.57 -23.95 14.72
CA SER A 204 7.35 -22.72 14.62
C SER A 204 6.72 -21.70 13.67
N GLN A 205 6.18 -22.14 12.54
CA GLN A 205 5.47 -21.29 11.58
C GLN A 205 4.17 -20.74 12.16
N SER A 206 3.34 -21.60 12.75
CA SER A 206 2.09 -21.20 13.37
C SER A 206 2.32 -20.20 14.51
N SER A 207 3.34 -20.43 15.34
CA SER A 207 3.67 -19.50 16.43
C SER A 207 4.09 -18.13 15.92
N TRP A 208 4.95 -18.08 14.91
CA TRP A 208 5.39 -16.79 14.35
C TRP A 208 4.23 -16.08 13.64
N LEU A 209 3.43 -16.81 12.86
CA LEU A 209 2.32 -16.24 12.09
C LEU A 209 1.21 -15.73 13.01
N TYR A 210 1.00 -16.37 14.17
CA TYR A 210 0.07 -15.90 15.18
C TYR A 210 0.44 -14.51 15.71
N PHE A 211 1.69 -14.29 16.08
CA PHE A 211 2.13 -12.97 16.56
C PHE A 211 2.12 -11.92 15.45
N ALA A 212 2.53 -12.29 14.24
CA ALA A 212 2.43 -11.41 13.07
C ALA A 212 0.98 -10.96 12.83
N TYR A 213 0.03 -11.90 12.87
CA TYR A 213 -1.40 -11.62 12.71
C TYR A 213 -1.92 -10.65 13.78
N GLN A 214 -1.56 -10.86 15.05
CA GLN A 214 -1.99 -9.96 16.13
C GLN A 214 -1.49 -8.53 15.93
N ILE A 215 -0.21 -8.36 15.55
CA ILE A 215 0.36 -7.03 15.30
C ILE A 215 -0.29 -6.33 14.10
N GLU A 216 -0.66 -7.08 13.06
CA GLU A 216 -1.23 -6.51 11.84
C GLU A 216 -2.70 -6.10 12.01
N LEU A 217 -3.43 -6.71 12.95
CA LEU A 217 -4.88 -6.55 13.10
C LEU A 217 -5.33 -5.90 14.41
N GLU A 218 -4.40 -5.54 15.31
CA GLU A 218 -4.73 -4.80 16.52
C GLU A 218 -5.02 -3.32 16.18
N LEU A 219 -6.25 -3.06 15.70
CA LEU A 219 -6.78 -1.72 15.42
C LEU A 219 -6.87 -0.87 16.70
N TYR A 220 -7.19 -1.51 17.82
CA TYR A 220 -7.35 -0.89 19.12
C TYR A 220 -6.76 -1.78 20.22
N SER A 221 -5.71 -1.30 20.88
CA SER A 221 -5.01 -2.04 21.92
C SER A 221 -5.79 -2.04 23.24
N PRO A 222 -5.60 -3.04 24.13
CA PRO A 222 -6.23 -3.05 25.45
C PRO A 222 -5.79 -1.88 26.34
N GLU A 223 -4.62 -1.28 26.08
CA GLU A 223 -4.18 -0.04 26.73
C GLU A 223 -4.96 1.18 26.25
N GLY A 224 -5.79 1.03 25.21
CA GLY A 224 -6.65 2.05 24.62
C GLY A 224 -5.95 2.94 23.60
N LEU A 225 -4.97 2.39 22.87
CA LEU A 225 -4.23 3.08 21.81
C LEU A 225 -4.61 2.53 20.43
N ARG A 226 -4.63 3.41 19.42
CA ARG A 226 -4.80 3.04 18.01
C ARG A 226 -3.47 2.77 17.32
N ILE A 227 -3.54 2.30 16.07
CA ILE A 227 -2.39 2.05 15.19
C ILE A 227 -1.46 3.27 15.09
N ASP A 228 -2.03 4.47 15.04
CA ASP A 228 -1.30 5.74 14.94
C ASP A 228 -0.91 6.34 16.31
N GLY A 229 -1.21 5.64 17.41
CA GLY A 229 -0.94 6.06 18.78
C GLY A 229 -1.99 6.99 19.39
N ARG A 230 -3.05 7.36 18.67
CA ARG A 230 -4.13 8.19 19.21
C ARG A 230 -5.07 7.41 20.13
N ARG A 231 -5.74 8.11 21.03
CA ARG A 231 -6.90 7.60 21.80
C ARG A 231 -8.18 7.62 20.97
N TRP A 232 -9.23 6.97 21.48
CA TRP A 232 -10.54 6.84 20.82
C TRP A 232 -11.24 8.19 20.58
N ASN A 233 -10.99 9.20 21.41
CA ASN A 233 -11.62 10.53 21.37
C ASN A 233 -10.73 11.62 20.75
N GLU A 234 -9.60 11.25 20.13
CA GLU A 234 -8.63 12.20 19.60
C GLU A 234 -8.77 12.38 18.09
N LEU A 235 -8.77 13.64 17.64
CA LEU A 235 -8.71 14.02 16.24
C LEU A 235 -7.30 13.81 15.67
N ARG A 236 -7.19 13.61 14.36
CA ARG A 236 -5.92 13.74 13.65
C ARG A 236 -5.44 15.19 13.69
N ASN A 237 -4.17 15.38 13.35
CA ASN A 237 -3.65 16.72 13.14
C ASN A 237 -4.49 17.43 12.07
N PHE A 238 -5.06 18.58 12.43
CA PHE A 238 -5.93 19.36 11.56
C PHE A 238 -5.29 20.72 11.31
N ASN A 239 -4.79 20.91 10.10
CA ASN A 239 -4.22 22.16 9.62
C ASN A 239 -5.07 22.67 8.46
N CYS A 240 -5.44 23.94 8.51
CA CYS A 240 -6.11 24.60 7.40
C CYS A 240 -5.39 25.89 7.01
N LYS A 241 -5.48 26.24 5.73
CA LYS A 241 -4.99 27.50 5.18
C LYS A 241 -6.06 28.09 4.29
N ILE A 242 -6.14 29.42 4.31
CA ILE A 242 -7.14 30.20 3.60
C ILE A 242 -6.43 31.12 2.60
N ASN A 243 -7.10 31.48 1.51
CA ASN A 243 -6.57 32.29 0.43
C ASN A 243 -5.25 31.72 -0.12
N THR A 244 -5.28 30.45 -0.50
CA THR A 244 -4.13 29.75 -1.08
C THR A 244 -3.95 30.05 -2.57
N HIS A 245 -5.04 30.29 -3.30
CA HIS A 245 -5.06 30.54 -4.74
C HIS A 245 -5.81 31.84 -5.09
N PRO A 246 -5.30 33.01 -4.66
CA PRO A 246 -6.00 34.30 -4.84
C PRO A 246 -6.19 34.70 -6.31
N ASN A 247 -5.32 34.24 -7.22
CA ASN A 247 -5.34 34.64 -8.63
C ASN A 247 -6.33 33.83 -9.49
N LEU A 248 -6.83 32.71 -8.98
CA LEU A 248 -7.63 31.74 -9.76
C LEU A 248 -9.12 31.74 -9.36
N SER A 249 -9.42 32.17 -8.14
CA SER A 249 -10.73 31.99 -7.51
C SER A 249 -10.99 33.07 -6.47
N ASP A 250 -12.27 33.41 -6.28
CA ASP A 250 -12.72 34.40 -5.29
C ASP A 250 -12.48 33.92 -3.85
N GLY A 251 -12.60 32.61 -3.62
CA GLY A 251 -12.23 31.97 -2.35
C GLY A 251 -11.45 30.67 -2.56
N SER A 252 -10.51 30.38 -1.67
CA SER A 252 -9.72 29.16 -1.74
C SER A 252 -9.31 28.67 -0.36
N SER A 253 -9.30 27.35 -0.20
CA SER A 253 -8.85 26.70 1.03
C SER A 253 -7.95 25.51 0.73
N TYR A 254 -7.07 25.22 1.67
CA TYR A 254 -6.26 24.02 1.70
C TYR A 254 -6.37 23.40 3.09
N ILE A 255 -6.77 22.13 3.15
CA ILE A 255 -6.90 21.38 4.40
C ILE A 255 -5.96 20.19 4.38
N GLU A 256 -5.30 19.98 5.51
CA GLU A 256 -4.60 18.76 5.88
C GLU A 256 -5.26 18.20 7.14
N GLN A 257 -5.99 17.09 7.01
CA GLN A 257 -6.58 16.36 8.12
C GLN A 257 -5.91 14.98 8.18
N GLY A 258 -4.94 14.83 9.08
CA GLY A 258 -3.98 13.73 9.02
C GLY A 258 -3.18 13.77 7.72
N ASN A 259 -3.18 12.67 6.98
CA ASN A 259 -2.55 12.60 5.65
C ASN A 259 -3.52 12.92 4.50
N THR A 260 -4.80 13.19 4.80
CA THR A 260 -5.78 13.61 3.80
C THR A 260 -5.54 15.07 3.44
N LYS A 261 -5.27 15.34 2.16
CA LYS A 261 -4.93 16.67 1.64
C LYS A 261 -5.90 17.09 0.56
N ILE A 262 -6.54 18.23 0.74
CA ILE A 262 -7.60 18.72 -0.14
C ILE A 262 -7.37 20.18 -0.48
N ILE A 263 -7.50 20.51 -1.76
CA ILE A 263 -7.61 21.88 -2.26
C ILE A 263 -9.07 22.12 -2.65
N CYS A 264 -9.63 23.24 -2.19
CA CYS A 264 -10.94 23.69 -2.61
C CYS A 264 -10.83 25.11 -3.15
N THR A 265 -11.47 25.38 -4.29
CA THR A 265 -11.59 26.71 -4.87
C THR A 265 -13.05 27.02 -5.17
N VAL A 266 -13.47 28.25 -4.87
CA VAL A 266 -14.83 28.74 -5.06
C VAL A 266 -14.77 29.90 -6.03
N GLN A 267 -15.56 29.80 -7.09
CA GLN A 267 -15.70 30.83 -8.10
C GLN A 267 -17.15 31.31 -8.12
N GLY A 268 -17.32 32.63 -8.01
CA GLY A 268 -18.60 33.29 -7.98
C GLY A 268 -18.87 34.02 -6.66
N PRO A 269 -20.05 34.66 -6.55
CA PRO A 269 -21.21 34.52 -7.45
C PRO A 269 -20.94 35.08 -8.86
N MET A 270 -21.09 34.27 -9.90
CA MET A 270 -20.87 34.66 -11.30
C MET A 270 -22.14 34.50 -12.15
N GLU A 271 -22.17 35.09 -13.35
CA GLU A 271 -23.27 34.85 -14.29
C GLU A 271 -23.22 33.40 -14.80
N PRO A 272 -24.36 32.67 -14.84
CA PRO A 272 -24.39 31.30 -15.33
C PRO A 272 -24.03 31.25 -16.82
N ILE A 273 -23.26 30.22 -17.20
CA ILE A 273 -22.77 30.01 -18.58
C ILE A 273 -23.92 29.92 -19.59
N SER A 274 -25.07 29.38 -19.18
CA SER A 274 -26.28 29.31 -20.01
C SER A 274 -27.46 29.97 -19.32
N LYS A 275 -28.18 30.82 -20.07
CA LYS A 275 -29.42 31.47 -19.59
C LYS A 275 -30.50 30.47 -19.18
N SER A 276 -30.50 29.26 -19.74
CA SER A 276 -31.42 28.18 -19.32
C SER A 276 -31.13 27.66 -17.91
N GLN A 277 -29.92 27.88 -17.39
CA GLN A 277 -29.49 27.43 -16.06
C GLN A 277 -29.68 28.52 -14.99
N SER A 278 -30.13 29.71 -15.38
CA SER A 278 -30.37 30.84 -14.48
C SER A 278 -31.70 30.65 -13.74
N ASN A 279 -31.66 30.70 -12.42
CA ASN A 279 -32.85 30.71 -11.58
C ASN A 279 -33.10 32.15 -11.08
N PRO A 280 -34.30 32.73 -11.28
CA PRO A 280 -34.59 34.11 -10.86
C PRO A 280 -34.62 34.32 -9.34
N GLU A 281 -34.86 33.27 -8.54
CA GLU A 281 -35.09 33.41 -7.09
C GLU A 281 -33.87 33.06 -6.24
N LYS A 282 -32.99 32.17 -6.73
CA LYS A 282 -31.84 31.68 -5.96
C LYS A 282 -30.60 31.46 -6.80
N ALA A 283 -29.44 31.53 -6.16
CA ALA A 283 -28.18 31.09 -6.74
C ALA A 283 -28.20 29.59 -7.02
N ARG A 284 -27.55 29.17 -8.11
CA ARG A 284 -27.28 27.75 -8.39
C ARG A 284 -25.92 27.36 -7.83
N ILE A 285 -25.88 26.31 -7.02
CA ILE A 285 -24.62 25.73 -6.51
C ILE A 285 -24.25 24.53 -7.38
N GLU A 286 -23.01 24.49 -7.83
CA GLU A 286 -22.44 23.36 -8.57
C GLU A 286 -21.13 22.93 -7.90
N ILE A 287 -21.03 21.66 -7.52
CA ILE A 287 -19.85 21.14 -6.84
C ILE A 287 -19.14 20.15 -7.77
N ASN A 288 -17.88 20.41 -8.11
CA ASN A 288 -17.06 19.52 -8.91
C ASN A 288 -16.05 18.82 -8.01
N LEU A 289 -16.31 17.55 -7.70
CA LEU A 289 -15.42 16.70 -6.90
C LEU A 289 -14.51 15.88 -7.81
N THR A 290 -13.20 16.16 -7.75
CA THR A 290 -12.17 15.41 -8.48
C THR A 290 -11.22 14.73 -7.51
N ILE A 291 -11.20 13.40 -7.52
CA ILE A 291 -10.22 12.61 -6.78
C ILE A 291 -9.07 12.29 -7.73
N THR A 292 -7.85 12.70 -7.39
CA THR A 292 -6.69 12.46 -8.26
C THR A 292 -6.37 10.97 -8.33
N ASN A 293 -5.79 10.53 -9.46
CA ASN A 293 -5.44 9.12 -9.65
C ASN A 293 -4.33 8.63 -8.69
N PHE A 294 -3.59 9.57 -8.09
CA PHE A 294 -2.53 9.32 -7.12
C PHE A 294 -2.95 9.58 -5.67
N ALA A 295 -4.25 9.83 -5.41
CA ALA A 295 -4.73 10.13 -4.06
C ALA A 295 -4.61 8.96 -3.09
N THR A 296 -4.66 7.72 -3.60
CA THR A 296 -4.52 6.49 -2.82
C THR A 296 -3.13 5.86 -3.00
N PHE A 297 -2.68 5.05 -2.04
CA PHE A 297 -1.40 4.33 -2.11
C PHE A 297 -1.22 3.58 -3.43
N GLU A 298 -2.25 2.87 -3.87
CA GLU A 298 -2.31 2.30 -5.21
C GLU A 298 -2.92 3.30 -6.19
N ARG A 299 -2.24 3.48 -7.33
CA ARG A 299 -2.72 4.33 -8.40
C ARG A 299 -3.97 3.72 -9.03
N LYS A 300 -5.13 4.35 -8.84
CA LYS A 300 -6.41 3.93 -9.44
C LYS A 300 -6.75 4.84 -10.61
N LYS A 301 -6.98 4.26 -11.79
CA LYS A 301 -7.53 5.01 -12.93
C LYS A 301 -9.02 5.21 -12.69
N ARG A 302 -9.42 6.41 -12.26
CA ARG A 302 -10.81 6.72 -11.95
C ARG A 302 -11.52 7.32 -13.16
N ASN A 303 -12.77 6.93 -13.36
CA ASN A 303 -13.66 7.53 -14.35
C ASN A 303 -14.41 8.69 -13.69
N LYS A 304 -14.48 9.84 -14.36
CA LYS A 304 -15.23 11.01 -13.84
C LYS A 304 -16.72 10.73 -13.62
N ASN A 305 -17.28 9.74 -14.31
CA ASN A 305 -18.69 9.35 -14.22
C ASN A 305 -18.95 8.19 -13.25
N GLU A 306 -18.05 7.98 -12.28
CA GLU A 306 -18.26 6.99 -11.24
C GLU A 306 -19.49 7.35 -10.39
N LYS A 307 -20.41 6.39 -10.21
CA LYS A 307 -21.69 6.63 -9.51
C LYS A 307 -21.50 7.16 -8.08
N ARG A 308 -20.50 6.64 -7.37
CA ARG A 308 -20.15 7.07 -6.00
C ARG A 308 -19.76 8.55 -5.94
N ILE A 309 -18.98 9.03 -6.91
CA ILE A 309 -18.58 10.45 -6.98
C ILE A 309 -19.81 11.35 -7.23
N ILE A 310 -20.70 10.90 -8.12
CA ILE A 310 -21.96 11.62 -8.42
C ILE A 310 -22.85 11.69 -7.18
N GLU A 311 -22.94 10.61 -6.40
CA GLU A 311 -23.69 10.56 -5.15
C GLU A 311 -23.14 11.54 -4.10
N LEU A 312 -21.82 11.49 -3.84
CA LEU A 312 -21.16 12.39 -2.89
C LEU A 312 -21.31 13.86 -3.30
N ARG A 313 -21.21 14.14 -4.61
CA ARG A 313 -21.46 15.49 -5.15
C ARG A 313 -22.87 15.95 -4.84
N ASN A 314 -23.88 15.15 -5.18
CA ASN A 314 -25.28 15.52 -4.96
C ASN A 314 -25.59 15.72 -3.47
N LEU A 315 -24.94 14.94 -2.59
CA LEU A 315 -25.04 15.06 -1.14
C LEU A 315 -24.46 16.39 -0.64
N LEU A 316 -23.26 16.75 -1.11
CA LEU A 316 -22.64 18.04 -0.78
C LEU A 316 -23.46 19.22 -1.33
N GLU A 317 -23.99 19.13 -2.55
CA GLU A 317 -24.82 20.19 -3.15
C GLU A 317 -26.07 20.45 -2.30
N LYS A 318 -26.77 19.39 -1.86
CA LYS A 318 -27.94 19.52 -0.97
C LYS A 318 -27.55 20.10 0.39
N THR A 319 -26.41 19.70 0.94
CA THR A 319 -25.92 20.18 2.24
C THR A 319 -25.65 21.68 2.19
N PHE A 320 -24.96 22.16 1.14
CA PHE A 320 -24.60 23.58 1.01
C PHE A 320 -25.72 24.47 0.46
N ASP A 321 -26.71 23.94 -0.27
CA ASP A 321 -27.93 24.70 -0.66
C ASP A 321 -28.74 25.15 0.55
N GLN A 322 -28.67 24.40 1.67
CA GLN A 322 -29.32 24.76 2.93
C GLN A 322 -28.47 25.69 3.81
N SER A 323 -27.14 25.61 3.74
CA SER A 323 -26.24 26.42 4.58
C SER A 323 -25.97 27.81 4.00
N ILE A 324 -25.94 27.95 2.67
CA ILE A 324 -25.68 29.21 1.97
C ILE A 324 -26.99 30.01 1.82
N MET A 325 -26.92 31.32 2.01
CA MET A 325 -28.06 32.22 1.78
C MET A 325 -28.26 32.49 0.27
N THR A 326 -28.70 31.47 -0.48
CA THR A 326 -28.79 31.51 -1.95
C THR A 326 -29.77 32.56 -2.49
N HIS A 327 -30.76 32.98 -1.70
CA HIS A 327 -31.72 34.03 -2.03
C HIS A 327 -31.10 35.43 -2.16
N LEU A 328 -29.93 35.66 -1.58
CA LEU A 328 -29.22 36.95 -1.68
C LEU A 328 -28.53 37.14 -3.04
N TYR A 329 -28.35 36.06 -3.80
CA TYR A 329 -27.61 36.07 -5.06
C TYR A 329 -28.46 35.51 -6.23
N PRO A 330 -29.61 36.13 -6.56
CA PRO A 330 -30.48 35.65 -7.64
C PRO A 330 -29.77 35.72 -9.00
N LYS A 331 -30.14 34.82 -9.92
CA LYS A 331 -29.59 34.74 -11.30
C LYS A 331 -28.08 34.49 -11.37
N THR A 332 -27.43 34.08 -10.28
CA THR A 332 -25.99 33.77 -10.26
C THR A 332 -25.74 32.26 -10.09
N SER A 333 -24.51 31.83 -10.41
CA SER A 333 -23.98 30.51 -10.12
C SER A 333 -22.75 30.59 -9.22
N ILE A 334 -22.65 29.68 -8.27
CA ILE A 334 -21.51 29.46 -7.39
C ILE A 334 -20.92 28.10 -7.73
N ILE A 335 -19.70 28.09 -8.26
CA ILE A 335 -19.00 26.87 -8.69
C ILE A 335 -17.91 26.56 -7.68
N ILE A 336 -17.99 25.37 -7.08
CA ILE A 336 -17.08 24.89 -6.05
C ILE A 336 -16.28 23.73 -6.62
N ASN A 337 -14.98 23.92 -6.83
CA ASN A 337 -14.10 22.88 -7.33
C ASN A 337 -13.27 22.30 -6.19
N VAL A 338 -13.42 21.00 -5.94
CA VAL A 338 -12.71 20.26 -4.90
C VAL A 338 -11.77 19.26 -5.55
N GLN A 339 -10.49 19.32 -5.17
CA GLN A 339 -9.46 18.39 -5.60
C GLN A 339 -8.88 17.67 -4.39
N VAL A 340 -9.09 16.35 -4.34
CA VAL A 340 -8.49 15.48 -3.32
C VAL A 340 -7.13 15.04 -3.82
N LEU A 341 -6.06 15.54 -3.18
CA LEU A 341 -4.67 15.26 -3.56
C LEU A 341 -4.16 13.96 -2.94
N SER A 342 -4.52 13.73 -1.68
CA SER A 342 -4.13 12.57 -0.87
C SER A 342 -5.33 12.16 -0.02
N GLN A 343 -5.59 10.86 0.07
CA GLN A 343 -6.72 10.28 0.78
C GLN A 343 -6.21 9.28 1.82
N ASP A 344 -6.52 9.54 3.10
CA ASP A 344 -6.20 8.68 4.24
C ASP A 344 -7.39 8.52 5.20
N GLY A 345 -8.56 8.23 4.64
CA GLY A 345 -9.82 8.04 5.38
C GLY A 345 -10.50 9.34 5.82
N GLY A 346 -11.82 9.28 6.01
CA GLY A 346 -12.65 10.45 6.35
C GLY A 346 -12.69 11.50 5.23
N MET A 347 -12.76 11.06 3.97
CA MET A 347 -12.72 11.96 2.80
C MET A 347 -13.88 12.97 2.83
N LEU A 348 -15.11 12.49 3.04
CA LEU A 348 -16.30 13.34 2.95
C LEU A 348 -16.30 14.43 4.03
N SER A 349 -15.85 14.10 5.25
CA SER A 349 -15.68 15.07 6.32
C SER A 349 -14.66 16.16 5.96
N ALA A 350 -13.48 15.75 5.48
CA ALA A 350 -12.43 16.69 5.10
C ALA A 350 -12.84 17.59 3.91
N VAL A 351 -13.55 17.03 2.93
CA VAL A 351 -14.12 17.79 1.80
C VAL A 351 -15.12 18.84 2.29
N THR A 352 -16.04 18.46 3.17
CA THR A 352 -17.06 19.39 3.72
C THR A 352 -16.39 20.54 4.47
N ASN A 353 -15.39 20.25 5.30
CA ASN A 353 -14.63 21.27 6.03
C ASN A 353 -13.90 22.22 5.04
N ALA A 354 -13.35 21.69 3.95
CA ALA A 354 -12.63 22.49 2.94
C ALA A 354 -13.57 23.45 2.21
N ILE A 355 -14.76 22.97 1.84
CA ILE A 355 -15.78 23.78 1.18
C ILE A 355 -16.23 24.92 2.11
N THR A 356 -16.52 24.62 3.38
CA THR A 356 -16.89 25.65 4.38
C THR A 356 -15.85 26.76 4.47
N LEU A 357 -14.55 26.43 4.53
CA LEU A 357 -13.49 27.45 4.57
C LEU A 357 -13.41 28.27 3.28
N ALA A 358 -13.56 27.63 2.12
CA ALA A 358 -13.44 28.32 0.83
C ALA A 358 -14.61 29.27 0.57
N ILE A 359 -15.82 28.92 1.02
CA ILE A 359 -17.01 29.79 0.96
C ILE A 359 -16.82 31.03 1.85
N ILE A 360 -16.29 30.84 3.07
CA ILE A 360 -16.00 31.94 3.99
C ILE A 360 -14.93 32.87 3.41
N ASP A 361 -13.88 32.33 2.78
CA ASP A 361 -12.84 33.11 2.12
C ASP A 361 -13.40 33.94 0.95
N ALA A 362 -14.32 33.38 0.16
CA ALA A 362 -15.02 34.08 -0.91
C ALA A 362 -15.96 35.20 -0.41
N GLY A 363 -16.22 35.28 0.90
CA GLY A 363 -17.16 36.25 1.48
C GLY A 363 -18.62 35.97 1.11
N ILE A 364 -18.96 34.73 0.76
CA ILE A 364 -20.33 34.34 0.44
C ILE A 364 -21.11 34.18 1.74
N SER A 365 -22.31 34.77 1.78
CA SER A 365 -23.15 34.76 3.00
C SER A 365 -23.69 33.36 3.31
N MET A 366 -23.41 32.88 4.52
CA MET A 366 -23.87 31.58 5.04
C MET A 366 -24.43 31.72 6.47
N TYR A 367 -25.31 30.81 6.89
CA TYR A 367 -25.95 30.89 8.21
C TYR A 367 -24.98 30.62 9.37
N ASP A 368 -24.23 29.53 9.31
CA ASP A 368 -23.20 29.14 10.29
C ASP A 368 -22.24 28.15 9.62
N TYR A 369 -21.14 27.83 10.29
CA TYR A 369 -20.16 26.81 9.90
C TYR A 369 -20.82 25.45 9.66
N VAL A 370 -20.38 24.72 8.65
CA VAL A 370 -20.67 23.29 8.50
C VAL A 370 -19.38 22.52 8.79
N SER A 371 -19.36 21.80 9.90
CA SER A 371 -18.19 21.04 10.37
C SER A 371 -18.50 19.56 10.40
N ALA A 372 -17.72 18.78 9.67
CA ALA A 372 -17.95 17.37 9.48
C ALA A 372 -16.79 16.51 10.02
N ILE A 373 -17.15 15.34 10.52
CA ILE A 373 -16.21 14.35 11.03
C ILE A 373 -16.69 12.93 10.71
N SER A 374 -15.74 12.01 10.57
CA SER A 374 -16.01 10.57 10.50
C SER A 374 -15.85 9.95 11.89
N CYS A 375 -16.71 9.00 12.22
CA CYS A 375 -16.65 8.19 13.43
C CYS A 375 -16.85 6.73 13.05
N GLY A 376 -16.28 5.81 13.84
CA GLY A 376 -16.45 4.38 13.65
C GLY A 376 -16.74 3.67 14.95
N LEU A 377 -17.15 2.41 14.86
CA LEU A 377 -17.43 1.57 16.02
C LEU A 377 -16.55 0.32 15.97
N TYR A 378 -15.73 0.11 17.01
CA TYR A 378 -14.89 -1.08 17.19
C TYR A 378 -15.28 -1.82 18.47
N ASP A 379 -15.79 -3.06 18.39
CA ASP A 379 -16.12 -3.90 19.56
C ASP A 379 -16.80 -3.14 20.72
N ASN A 380 -17.77 -2.27 20.39
CA ASN A 380 -18.55 -1.39 21.28
C ASN A 380 -17.89 -0.05 21.70
N THR A 381 -16.62 0.16 21.34
CA THR A 381 -15.93 1.43 21.54
C THR A 381 -16.12 2.35 20.32
N PRO A 382 -16.73 3.53 20.49
CA PRO A 382 -16.78 4.54 19.45
C PRO A 382 -15.42 5.20 19.27
N ILE A 383 -14.96 5.30 18.03
CA ILE A 383 -13.67 5.89 17.65
C ILE A 383 -13.93 7.11 16.77
N LEU A 384 -13.28 8.22 17.13
CA LEU A 384 -13.35 9.49 16.42
C LEU A 384 -12.26 9.61 15.36
N ASP A 385 -12.63 10.19 14.21
CA ASP A 385 -11.77 10.58 13.10
C ASP A 385 -10.91 9.42 12.57
N LEU A 386 -11.57 8.56 11.78
CA LEU A 386 -11.00 7.33 11.25
C LEU A 386 -9.95 7.60 10.16
N ASN A 387 -8.87 6.81 10.17
CA ASN A 387 -7.93 6.71 9.04
C ASN A 387 -8.40 5.67 8.00
N ASN A 388 -7.67 5.54 6.88
CA ASN A 388 -8.08 4.63 5.81
C ASN A 388 -8.06 3.14 6.22
N LEU A 389 -7.17 2.74 7.13
CA LEU A 389 -7.11 1.35 7.60
C LEU A 389 -8.32 1.04 8.49
N GLU A 390 -8.61 1.96 9.42
CA GLU A 390 -9.76 1.92 10.32
C GLU A 390 -11.09 1.91 9.56
N GLU A 391 -11.24 2.74 8.53
CA GLU A 391 -12.46 2.83 7.72
C GLU A 391 -12.73 1.56 6.90
N ASN A 392 -11.71 0.75 6.57
CA ASN A 392 -11.91 -0.50 5.83
C ASN A 392 -12.35 -1.67 6.73
N GLU A 393 -11.95 -1.65 8.00
CA GLU A 393 -12.18 -2.76 8.93
C GLU A 393 -13.38 -2.54 9.86
N MET A 394 -13.86 -1.29 9.98
CA MET A 394 -14.90 -0.92 10.93
C MET A 394 -16.05 -0.17 10.27
N PRO A 395 -17.30 -0.36 10.73
CA PRO A 395 -18.43 0.39 10.22
C PRO A 395 -18.25 1.88 10.49
N CYS A 396 -18.37 2.69 9.44
CA CYS A 396 -18.16 4.13 9.53
C CYS A 396 -19.47 4.94 9.43
N LEU A 397 -19.46 6.05 10.14
CA LEU A 397 -20.48 7.09 10.15
C LEU A 397 -19.82 8.42 9.81
N THR A 398 -20.33 9.12 8.80
CA THR A 398 -19.95 10.52 8.56
C THR A 398 -21.09 11.44 8.92
N LEU A 399 -20.81 12.45 9.73
CA LEU A 399 -21.77 13.46 10.16
C LEU A 399 -21.24 14.86 9.91
N GLY A 400 -22.12 15.79 9.58
CA GLY A 400 -21.85 17.21 9.43
C GLY A 400 -22.81 18.02 10.30
N VAL A 401 -22.25 18.81 11.21
CA VAL A 401 -22.99 19.60 12.20
C VAL A 401 -23.02 21.06 11.77
N ILE A 402 -24.15 21.71 12.01
CA ILE A 402 -24.31 23.16 11.79
C ILE A 402 -23.86 23.90 13.05
N GLY A 403 -22.76 24.62 12.95
CA GLY A 403 -22.31 25.53 13.98
C GLY A 403 -21.95 24.84 15.30
N LYS A 404 -22.50 25.37 16.40
CA LYS A 404 -22.44 24.74 17.73
C LYS A 404 -23.77 24.08 18.12
N SER A 405 -24.66 23.90 17.15
CA SER A 405 -25.93 23.22 17.38
C SER A 405 -25.75 21.70 17.38
N GLU A 406 -26.82 20.99 17.70
CA GLU A 406 -26.93 19.53 17.55
C GLU A 406 -27.63 19.16 16.23
N LYS A 407 -27.92 20.15 15.37
CA LYS A 407 -28.57 19.92 14.08
C LYS A 407 -27.54 19.39 13.08
N LEU A 408 -27.90 18.30 12.43
CA LEU A 408 -27.10 17.65 11.40
C LEU A 408 -27.50 18.18 10.03
N ALA A 409 -26.54 18.74 9.29
CA ALA A 409 -26.69 19.05 7.86
C ALA A 409 -26.43 17.82 6.99
N LEU A 410 -25.56 16.93 7.47
CA LEU A 410 -25.11 15.75 6.76
C LEU A 410 -25.11 14.57 7.72
N LEU A 411 -25.66 13.45 7.28
CA LEU A 411 -25.59 12.18 7.98
C LEU A 411 -25.52 11.06 6.94
N LEU A 412 -24.42 10.32 6.94
CA LEU A 412 -24.17 9.23 6.00
C LEU A 412 -23.73 7.97 6.76
N PHE A 413 -24.47 6.89 6.52
CA PHE A 413 -24.14 5.53 6.94
C PHE A 413 -23.92 4.67 5.71
N GLU A 414 -22.75 4.04 5.60
CA GLU A 414 -22.48 3.09 4.51
C GLU A 414 -22.57 1.64 5.02
N ASP A 415 -22.18 1.39 6.27
CA ASP A 415 -22.07 0.06 6.85
C ASP A 415 -23.15 -0.27 7.88
N LYS A 416 -23.22 -1.55 8.26
CA LYS A 416 -24.14 -2.05 9.28
C LYS A 416 -23.67 -1.63 10.67
N LEU A 417 -24.45 -0.81 11.34
CA LEU A 417 -24.22 -0.40 12.72
C LEU A 417 -25.39 -0.86 13.62
N PRO A 418 -25.13 -1.47 14.80
CA PRO A 418 -26.20 -1.80 15.74
C PRO A 418 -26.85 -0.54 16.30
N LEU A 419 -28.18 -0.51 16.33
CA LEU A 419 -28.97 0.69 16.68
C LEU A 419 -28.65 1.22 18.09
N ASP A 420 -28.35 0.33 19.04
CA ASP A 420 -28.11 0.68 20.44
C ASP A 420 -26.86 1.59 20.62
N TYR A 421 -25.89 1.50 19.71
CA TYR A 421 -24.66 2.29 19.76
C TYR A 421 -24.71 3.58 18.93
N LEU A 422 -25.79 3.78 18.17
CA LEU A 422 -25.94 4.91 17.26
C LEU A 422 -25.92 6.26 18.00
N GLU A 423 -26.66 6.36 19.10
CA GLU A 423 -26.75 7.59 19.89
C GLU A 423 -25.40 7.99 20.50
N ASN A 424 -24.68 7.02 21.06
CA ASN A 424 -23.35 7.24 21.60
C ASN A 424 -22.38 7.71 20.52
N LEU A 425 -22.38 7.06 19.35
CA LEU A 425 -21.51 7.44 18.22
C LEU A 425 -21.82 8.85 17.72
N LEU A 426 -23.10 9.22 17.62
CA LEU A 426 -23.53 10.57 17.25
C LEU A 426 -23.05 11.61 18.27
N SER A 427 -23.16 11.33 19.57
CA SER A 427 -22.73 12.27 20.61
C SER A 427 -21.24 12.63 20.51
N ILE A 428 -20.40 11.61 20.27
CA ILE A 428 -18.94 11.77 20.12
C ILE A 428 -18.60 12.49 18.82
N GLY A 429 -19.31 12.14 17.75
CA GLY A 429 -19.20 12.83 16.48
C GLY A 429 -19.52 14.32 16.58
N ILE A 430 -20.63 14.67 17.22
CA ILE A 430 -21.04 16.07 17.41
C ILE A 430 -19.97 16.84 18.19
N ALA A 431 -19.47 16.26 19.29
CA ALA A 431 -18.39 16.86 20.06
C ALA A 431 -17.09 17.05 19.23
N GLY A 432 -16.74 16.07 18.41
CA GLY A 432 -15.62 16.14 17.47
C GLY A 432 -15.81 17.24 16.42
N SER A 433 -17.01 17.36 15.84
CA SER A 433 -17.36 18.42 14.89
C SER A 433 -17.30 19.81 15.51
N HIS A 434 -17.74 19.98 16.76
CA HIS A 434 -17.59 21.26 17.48
C HIS A 434 -16.13 21.64 17.65
N ARG A 435 -15.26 20.66 17.93
CA ARG A 435 -13.82 20.89 18.03
C ARG A 435 -13.20 21.31 16.70
N ILE A 436 -13.60 20.67 15.59
CA ILE A 436 -13.17 21.05 14.23
C ILE A 436 -13.63 22.48 13.90
N LYS A 437 -14.86 22.87 14.25
CA LYS A 437 -15.34 24.25 14.10
C LYS A 437 -14.42 25.24 14.82
N ASP A 438 -14.10 24.98 16.08
CA ASP A 438 -13.26 25.88 16.87
C ASP A 438 -11.85 26.03 16.25
N LEU A 439 -11.28 24.95 15.69
CA LEU A 439 -10.01 24.99 14.97
C LEU A 439 -10.10 25.84 13.69
N MET A 440 -11.15 25.63 12.88
CA MET A 440 -11.41 26.42 11.67
C MET A 440 -11.59 27.91 11.99
N ASP A 441 -12.42 28.25 12.98
CA ASP A 441 -12.69 29.63 13.41
C ASP A 441 -11.42 30.32 13.94
N SER A 442 -10.57 29.58 14.66
CA SER A 442 -9.31 30.12 15.17
C SER A 442 -8.36 30.55 14.05
N GLU A 443 -8.25 29.75 12.98
CA GLU A 443 -7.37 30.07 11.85
C GLU A 443 -7.96 31.18 10.97
N ILE A 444 -9.29 31.21 10.77
CA ILE A 444 -9.98 32.31 10.06
C ILE A 444 -9.73 33.63 10.78
N ARG A 445 -9.93 33.68 12.10
CA ARG A 445 -9.72 34.91 12.89
C ARG A 445 -8.27 35.36 12.85
N LYS A 446 -7.33 34.42 12.97
CA LYS A 446 -5.90 34.71 12.86
C LYS A 446 -5.55 35.30 11.50
N HIS A 447 -6.04 34.71 10.41
CA HIS A 447 -5.82 35.22 9.05
C HIS A 447 -6.48 36.60 8.86
N GLY A 448 -7.71 36.78 9.36
CA GLY A 448 -8.44 38.03 9.31
C GLY A 448 -7.69 39.16 10.03
N ASN A 449 -7.18 38.90 11.23
CA ASN A 449 -6.39 39.86 11.99
C ASN A 449 -5.09 40.24 11.27
N LEU A 450 -4.40 39.26 10.65
CA LEU A 450 -3.18 39.49 9.86
C LEU A 450 -3.44 40.34 8.61
N ARG A 451 -4.61 40.21 7.98
CA ARG A 451 -5.01 41.07 6.85
C ARG A 451 -5.40 42.46 7.32
N ALA A 452 -6.20 42.54 8.39
CA ALA A 452 -6.63 43.80 8.97
C ALA A 452 -5.45 44.67 9.45
N SER A 453 -4.39 44.05 9.99
CA SER A 453 -3.17 44.77 10.40
C SER A 453 -2.37 45.34 9.23
N LYS A 454 -2.55 44.82 8.00
CA LYS A 454 -1.88 45.34 6.79
C LYS A 454 -2.66 46.46 6.09
N LEU A 455 -3.93 46.64 6.46
CA LEU A 455 -4.80 47.71 5.93
C LEU A 455 -4.70 49.00 6.75
N LYS A 456 -4.15 48.93 7.97
CA LYS A 456 -3.75 50.07 8.79
C LYS A 456 -2.33 50.48 8.45
#